data_AF-A0A177J2C9-F1
#
_entry.id   AF-A0A177J2C9-F1
#
_cell.length_a   1.000
_cell.length_b   1.000
_cell.length_c   1.000
_cell.angle_alpha   90.00
_cell.angle_beta   90.00
_cell.angle_gamma   90.00
#
_symmetry.space_group_name_H-M   'P 1'
#
loop_
_entity.id
_entity.type
_entity.pdbx_description
1 polymer ?
#
loop_
_entity_poly.entity_id
_entity_poly.type
_entity_poly.pdbx_seq_one_letter_code
_entity_poly.pdbx_strand_id
1 'polypeptide(L)'
;MTLHPQIAAFAAQLDDLSRLLRAQGARPWADRIDLIQRAVADSNYAGVTRFLEMFDGEGGFADLTLSDEAADAALSECQAAALAMAQRLAREEG
;
A
#
# COMPACT_ATOMS: atom_id res chain seq x y z
N MET A 1 0.52 -19.01 12.83
CA MET A 1 -0.76 -18.68 12.19
C MET A 1 -0.47 -18.48 10.71
N THR A 2 -1.17 -19.20 9.83
CA THR A 2 -0.98 -19.07 8.38
C THR A 2 -1.69 -17.80 7.93
N LEU A 3 -0.93 -16.80 7.47
CA LEU A 3 -1.47 -15.60 6.84
C LEU A 3 -2.41 -16.01 5.69
N HIS A 4 -3.58 -15.36 5.59
CA HIS A 4 -4.50 -15.61 4.48
C HIS A 4 -3.78 -15.28 3.16
N PRO A 5 -3.89 -16.09 2.10
CA PRO A 5 -3.11 -15.90 0.86
C PRO A 5 -3.26 -14.50 0.25
N GLN A 6 -4.44 -13.90 0.38
CA GLN A 6 -4.68 -12.53 -0.11
C GLN A 6 -4.01 -11.46 0.76
N ILE A 7 -3.91 -11.67 2.07
CA ILE A 7 -3.16 -10.78 2.98
C ILE A 7 -1.67 -10.86 2.68
N ALA A 8 -1.15 -12.06 2.42
CA ALA A 8 0.24 -12.24 2.01
C ALA A 8 0.53 -11.54 0.67
N ALA A 9 -0.39 -11.64 -0.30
CA ALA A 9 -0.27 -10.94 -1.58
C ALA A 9 -0.31 -9.41 -1.41
N PHE A 10 -1.20 -8.91 -0.54
CA PHE A 10 -1.28 -7.48 -0.24
C PHE A 10 -0.03 -6.96 0.46
N ALA A 11 0.51 -7.70 1.44
CA ALA A 11 1.76 -7.35 2.10
C ALA A 11 2.95 -7.32 1.14
N ALA A 12 3.00 -8.23 0.15
CA ALA A 12 4.01 -8.20 -0.90
C ALA A 12 3.87 -6.98 -1.82
N GLN A 13 2.63 -6.64 -2.22
CA GLN A 13 2.36 -5.44 -3.02
C GLN A 13 2.81 -4.15 -2.30
N LEU A 14 2.60 -4.07 -0.98
CA LEU A 14 3.07 -2.94 -0.18
C LEU A 14 4.60 -2.88 -0.08
N ASP A 15 5.29 -4.02 -0.04
CA ASP A 15 6.75 -4.08 -0.04
C ASP A 15 7.32 -3.55 -1.37
N ASP A 16 6.75 -3.96 -2.51
CA ASP A 16 7.16 -3.49 -3.83
C ASP A 16 6.94 -1.97 -3.98
N LEU A 17 5.79 -1.47 -3.52
CA LEU A 17 5.46 -0.05 -3.47
C LEU A 17 6.48 0.73 -2.62
N SER A 18 6.84 0.22 -1.44
CA SER A 18 7.83 0.84 -0.57
C SER A 18 9.21 0.91 -1.23
N ARG A 19 9.63 -0.14 -1.94
CA ARG A 19 10.90 -0.16 -2.69
C ARG A 19 10.91 0.87 -3.81
N LEU A 20 9.81 1.00 -4.55
CA LEU A 20 9.65 2.02 -5.60
C LEU A 20 9.81 3.42 -5.02
N LEU A 21 9.10 3.73 -3.92
CA LEU A 21 9.17 5.03 -3.25
C LEU A 21 10.59 5.35 -2.74
N ARG A 22 11.31 4.35 -2.22
CA ARG A 22 12.71 4.53 -1.80
C ARG A 22 13.64 4.84 -2.96
N ALA A 23 13.49 4.14 -4.07
CA ALA A 23 14.28 4.36 -5.27
C ALA A 23 14.10 5.79 -5.81
N GLN A 24 12.92 6.36 -5.62
CA GLN A 24 12.52 7.69 -6.11
C GLN A 24 12.74 8.81 -5.06
N GLY A 25 13.31 8.48 -3.90
CA GLY A 25 13.60 9.45 -2.85
C GLY A 25 12.39 9.85 -1.98
N ALA A 26 11.21 9.27 -2.21
CA ALA A 26 9.99 9.48 -1.44
C ALA A 26 10.00 8.70 -0.09
N ARG A 27 11.09 8.85 0.68
CA ARG A 27 11.31 8.13 1.94
C ARG A 27 10.19 8.27 2.97
N PRO A 28 9.60 9.46 3.21
CA PRO A 28 8.51 9.59 4.19
C PRO A 28 7.30 8.73 3.85
N TRP A 29 7.03 8.51 2.56
CA TRP A 29 5.95 7.63 2.11
C TRP A 29 6.35 6.17 2.21
N ALA A 30 7.58 5.80 1.81
CA ALA A 30 8.08 4.45 1.98
C ALA A 30 7.99 3.97 3.43
N ASP A 31 8.38 4.82 4.39
CA ASP A 31 8.33 4.47 5.81
C ASP A 31 6.89 4.29 6.32
N ARG A 32 5.93 5.08 5.81
CA ARG A 32 4.51 4.90 6.12
C ARG A 32 3.96 3.58 5.55
N ILE A 33 4.31 3.25 4.31
CA ILE A 33 3.92 2.00 3.67
C ILE A 33 4.50 0.79 4.43
N ASP A 34 5.75 0.84 4.86
CA ASP A 34 6.37 -0.22 5.66
C ASP A 34 5.63 -0.45 6.99
N LEU A 35 5.20 0.62 7.67
CA LEU A 35 4.45 0.49 8.90
C LEU A 35 3.09 -0.19 8.68
N ILE A 36 2.42 0.12 7.57
CA ILE A 36 1.16 -0.53 7.19
C ILE A 36 1.42 -1.98 6.81
N GLN A 37 2.45 -2.27 6.04
CA GLN A 37 2.83 -3.62 5.61
C GLN A 37 3.08 -4.54 6.82
N ARG A 38 3.79 -4.05 7.84
CA ARG A 38 3.98 -4.76 9.11
C ARG A 38 2.66 -4.98 9.85
N ALA A 39 1.80 -3.96 9.93
CA ALA A 39 0.49 -4.09 10.57
C ALA A 39 -0.43 -5.09 9.87
N VAL A 40 -0.37 -5.17 8.54
CA VAL A 40 -1.06 -6.18 7.72
C VAL A 40 -0.51 -7.58 8.03
N ALA A 41 0.81 -7.73 8.10
CA ALA A 41 1.46 -9.00 8.42
C ALA A 41 1.15 -9.50 9.85
N ASP A 42 1.05 -8.58 10.81
CA ASP A 42 0.84 -8.90 12.22
C ASP A 42 -0.65 -9.06 12.61
N SER A 43 -1.56 -8.32 11.96
CA SER A 43 -2.95 -8.17 12.41
C SER A 43 -4.00 -8.46 11.34
N ASN A 44 -3.60 -9.13 10.25
CA ASN A 44 -4.33 -9.49 9.02
C ASN A 44 -5.14 -8.35 8.37
N TYR A 45 -6.20 -7.85 9.01
CA TYR A 45 -7.13 -6.90 8.39
C TYR A 45 -7.11 -5.49 8.98
N ALA A 46 -6.64 -5.31 10.22
CA ALA A 46 -6.52 -3.97 10.81
C ALA A 46 -5.56 -3.06 10.00
N GLY A 47 -4.52 -3.66 9.39
CA GLY A 47 -3.61 -2.96 8.49
C GLY A 47 -4.28 -2.52 7.17
N VAL A 48 -5.29 -3.26 6.69
CA VAL A 48 -6.04 -2.93 5.47
C VAL A 48 -6.87 -1.66 5.67
N THR A 49 -7.59 -1.55 6.80
CA THR A 49 -8.34 -0.32 7.13
C THR A 49 -7.42 0.89 7.21
N ARG A 50 -6.28 0.75 7.89
CA ARG A 50 -5.29 1.82 8.02
C ARG A 50 -4.69 2.26 6.68
N PHE A 51 -4.52 1.32 5.76
CA PHE A 51 -4.12 1.63 4.38
C PHE A 51 -5.17 2.48 3.67
N LEU A 52 -6.44 2.06 3.73
CA LEU A 52 -7.54 2.79 3.06
C LEU A 52 -7.68 4.22 3.60
N GLU A 53 -7.58 4.40 4.93
CA GLU A 53 -7.60 5.74 5.55
C GLU A 53 -6.43 6.63 5.09
N MET A 54 -5.23 6.06 4.92
CA MET A 54 -4.08 6.79 4.40
C MET A 54 -4.23 7.10 2.91
N PHE A 55 -4.87 6.20 2.16
CA PHE A 55 -5.05 6.33 0.71
C PHE A 55 -6.07 7.43 0.37
N ASP A 56 -7.19 7.48 1.08
CA ASP A 56 -8.34 8.37 0.80
C ASP A 56 -8.26 9.74 1.49
N GLY A 57 -7.20 10.00 2.28
CA GLY A 57 -6.98 11.30 2.92
C GLY A 57 -6.66 12.40 1.90
N GLU A 58 -7.05 13.65 2.20
CA GLU A 58 -6.67 14.83 1.38
C GLU A 58 -5.15 15.05 1.40
N GLY A 59 -4.51 15.14 0.23
CA GLY A 59 -3.04 15.11 0.13
C GLY A 59 -2.45 13.77 0.55
N GLY A 60 -3.28 12.73 0.50
CA GLY A 60 -2.99 11.37 0.90
C GLY A 60 -2.16 10.64 -0.14
N PHE A 61 -2.03 9.33 0.06
CA PHE A 61 -1.14 8.55 -0.79
C PHE A 61 -1.59 8.56 -2.26
N ALA A 62 -2.90 8.69 -2.54
CA ALA A 62 -3.45 8.74 -3.89
C ALA A 62 -2.99 9.97 -4.70
N ASP A 63 -2.73 11.09 -4.03
CA ASP A 63 -2.32 12.34 -4.67
C ASP A 63 -0.79 12.46 -4.82
N LEU A 64 -0.04 11.46 -4.37
CA LEU A 64 1.41 11.45 -4.48
C LEU A 64 1.82 11.29 -5.95
N THR A 65 2.57 12.27 -6.43
CA THR A 65 3.23 12.21 -7.74
C THR A 65 4.75 12.20 -7.60
N LEU A 66 5.42 11.59 -8.57
CA LEU A 66 6.86 11.55 -8.67
C LEU A 66 7.34 12.44 -9.82
N SER A 67 8.57 12.95 -9.70
CA SER A 67 9.15 13.82 -10.74
C SER A 67 9.60 13.07 -11.99
N ASP A 68 9.83 11.75 -11.89
CA ASP A 68 10.17 10.89 -13.02
C ASP A 68 8.89 10.28 -13.59
N GLU A 69 8.62 10.50 -14.87
CA GLU A 69 7.36 10.12 -15.52
C GLU A 69 7.16 8.59 -15.60
N ALA A 70 8.25 7.83 -15.77
CA ALA A 70 8.17 6.37 -15.79
C ALA A 70 7.90 5.81 -14.39
N ALA A 71 8.51 6.41 -13.36
CA ALA A 71 8.27 6.06 -11.97
C ALA A 71 6.88 6.48 -11.50
N ASP A 72 6.37 7.62 -11.96
CA ASP A 72 5.02 8.11 -11.66
C ASP A 72 3.95 7.18 -12.25
N ALA A 73 4.14 6.75 -13.50
CA ALA A 73 3.28 5.73 -14.11
C ALA A 73 3.31 4.41 -13.31
N ALA A 74 4.50 3.93 -12.93
CA ALA A 74 4.64 2.74 -12.11
C ALA A 74 4.02 2.90 -10.71
N LEU A 75 4.09 4.10 -10.12
CA LEU A 75 3.47 4.40 -8.84
C LEU A 75 1.95 4.34 -8.95
N SER A 76 1.38 4.97 -9.98
CA SER A 76 -0.06 4.96 -10.25
C SER A 76 -0.60 3.53 -10.44
N GLU A 77 0.12 2.69 -11.19
CA GLU A 77 -0.22 1.27 -11.35
C GLU A 77 -0.17 0.52 -10.01
N CYS A 78 0.89 0.73 -9.22
CA CYS A 78 1.04 0.09 -7.92
C CYS A 78 -0.02 0.55 -6.90
N GLN A 79 -0.37 1.84 -6.91
CA GLN A 79 -1.43 2.42 -6.09
C GLN A 79 -2.80 1.81 -6.44
N ALA A 80 -3.12 1.74 -7.73
CA ALA A 80 -4.38 1.14 -8.20
C ALA A 80 -4.48 -0.34 -7.81
N ALA A 81 -3.39 -1.10 -7.97
CA ALA A 81 -3.34 -2.51 -7.57
C ALA A 81 -3.50 -2.69 -6.05
N ALA A 82 -2.77 -1.90 -5.25
CA ALA A 82 -2.86 -1.95 -3.79
C ALA A 82 -4.26 -1.55 -3.28
N LEU A 83 -4.87 -0.53 -3.87
CA LEU A 83 -6.24 -0.11 -3.55
C LEU A 83 -7.26 -1.21 -3.88
N ALA A 84 -7.18 -1.81 -5.07
CA ALA A 84 -8.09 -2.88 -5.46
C ALA A 84 -8.00 -4.09 -4.52
N MET A 85 -6.79 -4.48 -4.11
CA MET A 85 -6.58 -5.54 -3.12
C MET A 85 -7.17 -5.15 -1.76
N ALA A 86 -6.88 -3.95 -1.27
CA ALA A 86 -7.38 -3.47 0.03
C ALA A 86 -8.91 -3.39 0.08
N GLN A 87 -9.55 -2.89 -0.97
CA GLN A 87 -11.02 -2.84 -1.06
C GLN A 87 -11.65 -4.24 -1.11
N ARG A 88 -11.01 -5.18 -1.82
CA ARG A 88 -11.48 -6.57 -1.87
C ARG A 88 -11.39 -7.22 -0.48
N LEU A 89 -10.26 -7.08 0.18
CA LEU A 89 -10.02 -7.59 1.54
C LEU A 89 -11.01 -6.98 2.54
N ALA A 90 -11.27 -5.67 2.46
CA ALA A 90 -12.23 -5.00 3.33
C ALA A 90 -13.68 -5.49 3.13
N ARG A 91 -14.04 -5.94 1.92
CA ARG A 91 -15.36 -6.57 1.65
C ARG A 91 -15.46 -8.01 2.12
N GLU A 92 -14.35 -8.73 2.24
CA GLU A 92 -14.32 -10.13 2.67
C GLU A 92 -14.43 -10.27 4.21
N GLU A 93 -14.15 -9.21 4.98
CA GLU A 93 -14.31 -9.18 6.46
C GLU A 93 -15.62 -8.58 6.97
N GLY A 94 -16.37 -7.87 6.12
CA GLY A 94 -17.65 -7.21 6.47
C GLY A 94 -18.86 -8.10 6.20
#